data_AF-A0A0P6JHC2-F1
#
_entry.id   AF-A0A0P6JHC2-F1
#
_cell.length_a   1.000
_cell.length_b   1.000
_cell.length_c   1.000
_cell.angle_alpha   90.00
_cell.angle_beta   90.00
_cell.angle_gamma   90.00
#
_symmetry.space_group_name_H-M   'P 1'
#
loop_
_entity.id
_entity.type
_entity.pdbx_description
1 polymer ?
#
loop_
_entity_poly.entity_id
_entity_poly.type
_entity_poly.pdbx_seq_one_letter_code
_entity_poly.pdbx_strand_id
1 'polypeptide(L)'
;MLPELGVCPSKGGTPRCATVSSRCEIPVSAGLAGLGLLLAFLSTLGCSVRAPGLSMAEGDSLVSVDYEVFGKVQGVFFRKYTQAEGKKLGLVGWVRNTDRGTVQGQLQGPTSKVRHMQEWLETKGSPKSHIERANFNNEKAILKLDYSDFQIVK
;
A
#
# COMPACT_ATOMS: atom_id res chain seq x y z
N MET A 1 -38.59 1.18 -11.37
CA MET A 1 -38.48 2.04 -10.17
C MET A 1 -37.18 1.68 -9.44
N LEU A 2 -36.06 2.26 -9.85
CA LEU A 2 -34.74 2.13 -9.20
C LEU A 2 -34.35 3.53 -8.74
N PRO A 3 -33.95 3.76 -7.49
CA PRO A 3 -33.44 5.07 -7.09
C PRO A 3 -32.00 5.24 -7.58
N GLU A 4 -31.85 6.19 -8.49
CA GLU A 4 -30.60 6.85 -8.88
C GLU A 4 -29.92 7.47 -7.66
N LEU A 5 -28.71 7.01 -7.28
CA LEU A 5 -27.87 7.74 -6.35
C LEU A 5 -26.37 7.65 -6.72
N GLY A 6 -25.83 8.81 -7.08
CA GLY A 6 -24.52 9.22 -6.56
C GLY A 6 -23.37 9.32 -7.55
N VAL A 7 -23.49 10.19 -8.55
CA VAL A 7 -22.34 10.77 -9.26
C VAL A 7 -21.45 11.51 -8.24
N CYS A 8 -20.24 11.02 -8.00
CA CYS A 8 -19.23 11.78 -7.24
C CYS A 8 -18.51 12.76 -8.18
N PRO A 9 -18.49 14.07 -7.89
CA PRO A 9 -17.75 15.02 -8.70
C PRO A 9 -16.23 14.86 -8.50
N SER A 10 -15.51 14.68 -9.61
CA SER A 10 -14.07 14.95 -9.69
C SER A 10 -13.82 16.44 -9.48
N LYS A 11 -13.06 16.80 -8.44
CA LYS A 11 -12.35 18.07 -8.40
C LYS A 11 -10.86 17.81 -8.32
N GLY A 12 -10.17 18.21 -9.38
CA GLY A 12 -8.74 18.29 -9.47
C GLY A 12 -8.18 19.38 -8.56
N GLY A 13 -6.95 19.16 -8.12
CA GLY A 13 -6.15 20.10 -7.35
C GLY A 13 -4.72 19.57 -7.23
N THR A 14 -3.87 19.90 -8.19
CA THR A 14 -2.42 19.94 -8.01
C THR A 14 -2.01 21.42 -7.83
N PRO A 15 -0.75 21.71 -7.51
CA PRO A 15 0.03 21.25 -6.36
C PRO A 15 0.37 22.46 -5.46
N ARG A 16 0.68 22.25 -4.19
CA ARG A 16 1.43 23.25 -3.43
C ARG A 16 2.49 22.59 -2.58
N CYS A 17 3.74 22.81 -2.99
CA CYS A 17 4.93 22.71 -2.16
C CYS A 17 4.67 23.41 -0.83
N ALA A 18 4.70 22.64 0.26
CA ALA A 18 4.96 23.16 1.58
C ALA A 18 6.39 22.74 1.94
N THR A 19 7.33 23.61 1.61
CA THR A 19 8.66 23.68 2.23
C THR A 19 8.44 23.90 3.72
N VAL A 20 8.59 22.88 4.55
CA VAL A 20 8.82 23.09 5.98
C VAL A 20 10.31 23.21 6.19
N SER A 21 10.69 24.45 6.46
CA SER A 21 11.99 24.92 6.88
C SER A 21 12.41 24.24 8.18
N SER A 22 13.20 23.17 8.10
CA SER A 22 14.01 22.72 9.23
C SER A 22 15.23 23.62 9.33
N ARG A 23 15.19 24.52 10.33
CA ARG A 23 16.32 25.34 10.72
C ARG A 23 17.49 24.44 11.10
N CYS A 24 18.58 24.68 10.41
CA CYS A 24 19.89 24.11 10.66
C CYS A 24 20.47 24.84 11.86
N GLU A 25 20.56 24.19 13.01
CA GLU A 25 21.35 24.68 14.15
C GLU A 25 22.56 23.75 14.30
N ILE A 26 23.73 24.34 14.08
CA ILE A 26 25.05 23.71 14.10
C ILE A 26 25.59 23.89 15.52
N PRO A 27 26.08 22.84 16.23
CA PRO A 27 26.83 23.05 17.46
C PRO A 27 28.31 23.27 17.14
N VAL A 28 28.83 24.45 17.51
CA VAL A 28 30.28 24.72 17.54
C VAL A 28 30.81 24.48 18.95
N SER A 29 31.95 23.80 19.03
CA SER A 29 32.65 23.38 20.24
C SER A 29 33.46 24.50 20.92
N ALA A 30 33.90 24.20 22.15
CA ALA A 30 34.92 24.85 23.01
C ALA A 30 34.39 25.88 24.02
N GLY A 31 34.72 25.86 25.32
CA GLY A 31 35.55 24.94 26.10
C GLY A 31 35.62 25.34 27.60
N LEU A 32 36.26 24.45 28.37
CA LEU A 32 36.88 24.61 29.71
C LEU A 32 36.01 24.98 30.93
N ALA A 33 35.84 24.03 31.85
CA ALA A 33 36.47 24.02 33.20
C ALA A 33 35.74 23.07 34.16
N GLY A 34 36.49 22.34 34.99
CA GLY A 34 35.99 21.84 36.28
C GLY A 34 35.93 20.32 36.46
N LEU A 35 36.89 19.82 37.24
CA LEU A 35 37.05 18.49 37.84
C LEU A 35 35.75 17.81 38.31
N GLY A 36 35.53 16.53 37.96
CA GLY A 36 34.45 15.74 38.60
C GLY A 36 34.08 14.42 37.92
N LEU A 37 34.90 13.39 38.14
CA LEU A 37 34.54 11.98 38.34
C LEU A 37 33.36 11.35 37.54
N LEU A 38 33.72 10.44 36.62
CA LEU A 38 33.05 9.16 36.33
C LEU A 38 31.60 9.19 35.77
N LEU A 39 31.46 9.05 34.45
CA LEU A 39 30.88 7.84 33.82
C LEU A 39 30.86 7.99 32.29
N ALA A 40 31.35 6.94 31.65
CA ALA A 40 31.55 6.77 30.23
C ALA A 40 30.24 6.62 29.44
N PHE A 41 30.26 7.19 28.21
CA PHE A 41 29.67 6.64 26.99
C PHE A 41 28.20 6.20 27.01
N LEU A 42 27.33 6.96 26.32
CA LEU A 42 26.35 6.38 25.40
C LEU A 42 25.99 7.40 24.30
N SER A 43 26.81 7.32 23.26
CA SER A 43 26.52 7.47 21.83
C SER A 43 25.19 8.12 21.44
N THR A 44 25.33 9.22 20.72
CA THR A 44 24.38 9.81 19.77
C THR A 44 23.46 8.78 19.10
N LEU A 45 22.20 8.76 19.51
CA LEU A 45 21.12 8.10 18.76
C LEU A 45 20.85 8.89 17.48
N GLY A 46 21.69 8.66 16.48
CA GLY A 46 21.33 8.84 15.08
C GLY A 46 20.32 7.76 14.71
N CYS A 47 19.03 7.98 14.99
CA CYS A 47 17.98 7.23 14.33
C CYS A 47 17.75 7.87 12.96
N SER A 48 18.58 7.42 12.01
CA SER A 48 18.33 7.55 10.58
C SER A 48 16.92 7.03 10.27
N VAL A 49 16.02 7.92 9.87
CA VAL A 49 14.71 7.57 9.31
C VAL A 49 14.98 6.79 8.02
N ARG A 50 15.07 5.47 8.13
CA ARG A 50 15.06 4.57 6.99
C ARG A 50 13.63 4.50 6.50
N ALA A 51 13.26 5.41 5.61
CA ALA A 51 12.08 5.24 4.79
C ALA A 51 12.20 3.86 4.10
N PRO A 52 11.18 3.00 4.12
CA PRO A 52 11.15 1.82 3.27
C PRO A 52 10.97 2.33 1.83
N GLY A 53 12.10 2.65 1.19
CA GLY A 53 12.16 2.78 -0.24
C GLY A 53 11.80 1.43 -0.85
N LEU A 54 10.78 1.44 -1.70
CA LEU A 54 10.51 0.41 -2.71
C LEU A 54 11.84 -0.04 -3.32
N SER A 55 12.38 -1.15 -2.83
CA SER A 55 13.54 -1.81 -3.43
C SER A 55 13.09 -2.36 -4.78
N MET A 56 13.36 -1.61 -5.84
CA MET A 56 13.48 -2.15 -7.17
C MET A 56 14.79 -2.94 -7.16
N ALA A 57 14.72 -4.25 -7.00
CA ALA A 57 15.89 -5.12 -7.08
C ALA A 57 15.52 -6.35 -7.92
N GLU A 58 16.06 -6.33 -9.14
CA GLU A 58 16.52 -7.47 -9.92
C GLU A 58 15.61 -8.71 -10.01
N GLY A 59 14.89 -8.84 -11.15
CA GLY A 59 14.35 -10.13 -11.61
C GLY A 59 13.06 -10.60 -10.94
N ASP A 60 12.05 -9.73 -10.82
CA ASP A 60 10.74 -10.17 -10.32
C ASP A 60 10.08 -11.14 -11.31
N SER A 61 10.00 -12.40 -10.91
CA SER A 61 9.14 -13.39 -11.56
C SER A 61 7.70 -12.89 -11.52
N LEU A 62 7.02 -12.90 -12.68
CA LEU A 62 5.61 -12.56 -12.75
C LEU A 62 4.81 -13.70 -12.14
N VAL A 63 3.87 -13.37 -11.28
CA VAL A 63 2.97 -14.33 -10.64
C VAL A 63 1.52 -13.88 -10.84
N SER A 64 0.64 -14.87 -10.90
CA SER A 64 -0.80 -14.72 -10.84
C SER A 64 -1.28 -15.35 -9.56
N VAL A 65 -2.11 -14.64 -8.80
CA VAL A 65 -2.73 -15.15 -7.57
C VAL A 65 -4.21 -14.78 -7.54
N ASP A 66 -5.03 -15.75 -7.15
CA ASP A 66 -6.45 -15.53 -6.90
C ASP A 66 -6.63 -15.21 -5.42
N TYR A 67 -7.53 -14.29 -5.10
CA TYR A 67 -7.81 -13.91 -3.72
C TYR A 67 -9.30 -13.85 -3.45
N GLU A 68 -9.67 -14.16 -2.20
CA GLU A 68 -11.01 -13.98 -1.67
C GLU A 68 -10.93 -13.32 -0.29
N VAL A 69 -11.58 -12.17 -0.13
CA VAL A 69 -11.63 -11.38 1.10
C VAL A 69 -12.99 -11.54 1.76
N PHE A 70 -12.95 -11.87 3.05
CA PHE A 70 -14.08 -12.09 3.94
C PHE A 70 -14.23 -10.91 4.91
N GLY A 71 -15.48 -10.63 5.29
CA GLY A 71 -15.85 -9.58 6.24
C GLY A 71 -16.83 -8.58 5.66
N LYS A 72 -16.85 -7.36 6.21
CA LYS A 72 -17.73 -6.26 5.76
C LYS A 72 -17.09 -5.52 4.57
N VAL A 73 -17.20 -6.11 3.39
CA VAL A 73 -16.53 -5.64 2.15
C VAL A 73 -17.49 -5.14 1.07
N GLN A 74 -18.80 -5.37 1.20
CA GLN A 74 -19.82 -4.86 0.27
C GLN A 74 -20.40 -3.53 0.75
N GLY A 75 -20.80 -2.66 -0.19
CA GLY A 75 -21.35 -1.32 0.12
C GLY A 75 -20.34 -0.28 0.62
N VAL A 76 -19.04 -0.61 0.65
CA VAL A 76 -17.97 0.24 1.21
C VAL A 76 -16.95 0.71 0.16
N PHE A 77 -17.33 0.70 -1.12
CA PHE A 77 -16.46 1.06 -2.26
C PHE A 77 -15.15 0.27 -2.34
N PHE A 78 -15.07 -0.92 -1.74
CA PHE A 78 -13.86 -1.75 -1.68
C PHE A 78 -13.20 -1.91 -3.06
N ARG A 79 -14.00 -2.33 -4.05
CA ARG A 79 -13.58 -2.52 -5.46
C ARG A 79 -12.85 -1.32 -6.07
N LYS A 80 -13.29 -0.09 -5.74
CA LYS A 80 -12.69 1.15 -6.26
C LYS A 80 -11.30 1.39 -5.64
N TYR A 81 -11.16 1.14 -4.34
CA TYR A 81 -9.87 1.25 -3.65
C TYR A 81 -8.91 0.16 -4.12
N THR A 82 -9.38 -1.08 -4.27
CA THR A 82 -8.58 -2.19 -4.79
C THR A 82 -8.03 -1.89 -6.19
N GLN A 83 -8.86 -1.35 -7.08
CA GLN A 83 -8.42 -0.93 -8.41
C GLN A 83 -7.36 0.19 -8.33
N ALA A 84 -7.57 1.20 -7.49
CA ALA A 84 -6.65 2.31 -7.35
C ALA A 84 -5.27 1.86 -6.82
N GLU A 85 -5.26 0.99 -5.80
CA GLU A 85 -4.00 0.46 -5.24
C GLU A 85 -3.31 -0.50 -6.23
N GLY A 86 -4.07 -1.37 -6.91
CA GLY A 86 -3.54 -2.22 -7.97
C GLY A 86 -2.85 -1.42 -9.08
N LYS A 87 -3.50 -0.35 -9.56
CA LYS A 87 -2.91 0.56 -10.54
C LYS A 87 -1.68 1.30 -10.02
N LYS A 88 -1.70 1.73 -8.76
CA LYS A 88 -0.55 2.40 -8.10
C LYS A 88 0.67 1.48 -7.98
N LEU A 89 0.45 0.19 -7.73
CA LEU A 89 1.51 -0.82 -7.67
C LEU A 89 1.94 -1.32 -9.06
N GLY A 90 1.20 -0.99 -10.13
CA GLY A 90 1.45 -1.47 -11.49
C GLY A 90 1.00 -2.92 -11.72
N LEU A 91 0.01 -3.39 -10.95
CA LEU A 91 -0.58 -4.72 -11.09
C LEU A 91 -1.76 -4.69 -12.06
N VAL A 92 -2.03 -5.84 -12.68
CA VAL A 92 -3.19 -6.06 -13.57
C VAL A 92 -4.06 -7.18 -13.02
N GLY A 93 -5.29 -7.29 -13.54
CA GLY A 93 -6.23 -8.33 -13.13
C GLY A 93 -7.64 -7.79 -12.95
N TRP A 94 -8.39 -8.37 -12.01
CA TRP A 94 -9.78 -8.00 -11.83
C TRP A 94 -10.26 -8.17 -10.38
N VAL A 95 -11.35 -7.48 -10.06
CA VAL A 95 -12.04 -7.56 -8.77
C VAL A 95 -13.56 -7.59 -8.97
N ARG A 96 -14.25 -8.49 -8.25
CA ARG A 96 -15.70 -8.65 -8.29
C ARG A 96 -16.27 -8.96 -6.90
N ASN A 97 -17.54 -8.64 -6.69
CA ASN A 97 -18.27 -9.12 -5.52
C ASN A 97 -18.83 -10.52 -5.79
N THR A 98 -18.90 -11.35 -4.77
CA THR A 98 -19.61 -12.63 -4.82
C THR A 98 -21.01 -12.48 -4.24
N ASP A 99 -21.91 -13.39 -4.61
CA ASP A 99 -23.27 -13.47 -4.05
C ASP A 99 -23.27 -13.88 -2.56
N ARG A 100 -22.13 -14.39 -2.07
CA ARG A 100 -21.93 -14.80 -0.67
C ARG A 100 -21.56 -13.65 0.27
N GLY A 101 -21.46 -12.42 -0.26
CA GLY A 101 -21.04 -11.26 0.54
C GLY A 101 -19.53 -11.02 0.56
N THR A 102 -18.72 -11.82 -0.15
CA THR A 102 -17.25 -11.69 -0.20
C THR A 102 -16.82 -10.89 -1.44
N VAL A 103 -15.54 -10.51 -1.47
CA VAL A 103 -14.89 -9.92 -2.65
C VAL A 103 -13.84 -10.90 -3.14
N GLN A 104 -13.89 -11.23 -4.42
CA GLN A 104 -12.89 -12.08 -5.05
C GLN A 104 -12.23 -11.38 -6.24
N GLY A 105 -11.03 -11.81 -6.58
CA GLY A 105 -10.33 -11.27 -7.72
C GLY A 105 -9.07 -12.06 -8.06
N GLN A 106 -8.39 -11.57 -9.08
CA GLN A 106 -7.10 -12.08 -9.51
C GLN A 106 -6.12 -10.91 -9.63
N LEU A 107 -4.91 -11.12 -9.13
CA LEU A 107 -3.79 -10.20 -9.24
C LEU A 107 -2.73 -10.83 -10.11
N GLN A 108 -2.19 -10.07 -11.05
CA GLN A 108 -1.05 -10.48 -11.85
C GLN A 108 -0.01 -9.38 -11.89
N GLY A 109 1.26 -9.77 -11.78
CA GLY A 109 2.38 -8.85 -11.84
C GLY A 109 3.63 -9.38 -11.16
N PRO A 110 4.65 -8.53 -10.97
CA PRO A 110 5.88 -8.90 -10.30
C PRO A 110 5.62 -9.35 -8.85
N THR A 111 6.26 -10.45 -8.43
CA THR A 111 6.06 -11.10 -7.12
C THR A 111 6.14 -10.10 -5.96
N SER A 112 7.12 -9.20 -5.97
CA SER A 112 7.27 -8.19 -4.91
C SER A 112 6.05 -7.28 -4.78
N LYS A 113 5.47 -6.84 -5.90
CA LYS A 113 4.27 -5.98 -5.91
C LYS A 113 3.03 -6.77 -5.52
N VAL A 114 2.92 -8.02 -5.95
CA VAL A 114 1.81 -8.90 -5.57
C VAL A 114 1.79 -9.11 -4.06
N ARG A 115 2.94 -9.36 -3.42
CA ARG A 115 3.04 -9.45 -1.95
C ARG A 115 2.59 -8.17 -1.24
N HIS A 116 3.00 -7.01 -1.73
CA HIS A 116 2.53 -5.73 -1.17
C HIS A 116 1.00 -5.59 -1.27
N MET A 117 0.42 -6.05 -2.38
CA MET A 117 -1.03 -6.03 -2.56
C MET A 117 -1.75 -7.04 -1.66
N GLN A 118 -1.16 -8.21 -1.42
CA GLN A 118 -1.68 -9.20 -0.47
C GLN A 118 -1.76 -8.62 0.95
N GLU A 119 -0.66 -8.02 1.43
CA GLU A 119 -0.61 -7.36 2.74
C GLU A 119 -1.64 -6.22 2.86
N TRP A 120 -1.85 -5.46 1.77
CA TRP A 120 -2.84 -4.40 1.74
C TRP A 120 -4.28 -4.94 1.83
N LEU A 121 -4.57 -6.06 1.15
CA LEU A 121 -5.87 -6.75 1.19
C LEU A 121 -6.17 -7.38 2.54
N GLU A 122 -5.14 -7.71 3.32
CA GLU A 122 -5.28 -8.23 4.69
C GLU A 122 -5.47 -7.11 5.72
N THR A 123 -4.75 -5.99 5.59
CA THR A 123 -4.62 -5.01 6.68
C THR A 123 -5.34 -3.68 6.46
N LYS A 124 -5.43 -3.20 5.22
CA LYS A 124 -5.89 -1.83 4.92
C LYS A 124 -7.25 -1.80 4.26
N GLY A 125 -7.40 -2.44 3.10
CA GLY A 125 -8.63 -2.40 2.33
C GLY A 125 -9.20 -0.98 2.12
N SER A 126 -10.54 -0.88 2.11
CA SER A 126 -11.25 0.41 2.12
C SER A 126 -11.34 0.96 3.55
N PRO A 127 -11.26 2.30 3.74
CA PRO A 127 -11.38 2.91 5.08
C PRO A 127 -12.68 2.60 5.82
N LYS A 128 -13.74 2.21 5.09
CA LYS A 128 -15.04 1.81 5.67
C LYS A 128 -15.23 0.29 5.73
N SER A 129 -14.28 -0.49 5.20
CA SER A 129 -14.36 -1.95 5.22
C SER A 129 -13.82 -2.53 6.52
N HIS A 130 -14.32 -3.72 6.87
CA HIS A 130 -13.74 -4.54 7.92
C HIS A 130 -13.36 -5.87 7.32
N ILE A 131 -12.06 -6.16 7.29
CA ILE A 131 -11.51 -7.41 6.76
C ILE A 131 -11.37 -8.36 7.93
N GLU A 132 -12.04 -9.51 7.86
CA GLU A 132 -11.89 -10.58 8.85
C GLU A 132 -10.79 -11.55 8.44
N ARG A 133 -10.69 -11.84 7.14
CA ARG A 133 -9.72 -12.76 6.56
C ARG A 133 -9.54 -12.47 5.08
N ALA A 134 -8.32 -12.60 4.57
CA ALA A 134 -8.06 -12.77 3.15
C ALA A 134 -7.52 -14.19 2.91
N ASN A 135 -7.99 -14.84 1.86
CA ASN A 135 -7.50 -16.12 1.41
C ASN A 135 -6.86 -15.97 0.04
N PHE A 136 -5.69 -16.55 -0.16
CA PHE A 136 -4.94 -16.50 -1.41
C PHE A 136 -4.79 -17.92 -1.94
N ASN A 137 -5.23 -18.14 -3.18
CA ASN A 137 -5.24 -19.44 -3.83
C ASN A 137 -4.64 -19.34 -5.24
N ASN A 138 -4.36 -20.51 -5.84
CA ASN A 138 -3.90 -20.61 -7.23
C ASN A 138 -2.70 -19.72 -7.56
N GLU A 139 -1.76 -19.55 -6.63
CA GLU A 139 -0.52 -18.84 -6.90
C GLU A 139 0.29 -19.61 -7.95
N LYS A 140 0.58 -18.96 -9.07
CA LYS A 140 1.32 -19.55 -10.20
C LYS A 140 2.27 -18.53 -10.81
N ALA A 141 3.48 -18.98 -11.15
CA ALA A 141 4.40 -18.19 -11.96
C ALA A 141 3.90 -18.14 -13.42
N ILE A 142 3.87 -16.95 -13.99
CA ILE A 142 3.44 -16.70 -15.37
C ILE A 142 4.59 -16.08 -16.16
N LEU A 143 4.65 -16.36 -17.47
CA LEU A 143 5.65 -15.76 -18.36
C LEU A 143 5.17 -14.44 -18.97
N LYS A 144 3.86 -14.26 -19.04
CA LYS A 144 3.18 -13.09 -19.63
C LYS A 144 1.93 -12.79 -18.82
N LEU A 145 1.57 -11.51 -18.76
CA LEU A 145 0.30 -11.04 -18.19
C LEU A 145 -0.87 -11.43 -19.09
N ASP A 146 -1.89 -12.04 -18.51
CA ASP A 146 -3.15 -12.37 -19.20
C ASP A 146 -4.03 -11.14 -19.39
N TYR A 147 -3.86 -10.13 -18.52
CA TYR A 147 -4.63 -8.88 -18.55
C TYR A 147 -3.72 -7.68 -18.84
N SER A 148 -4.28 -6.69 -19.52
CA SER A 148 -3.59 -5.41 -19.79
C SER A 148 -3.88 -4.33 -18.74
N ASP A 149 -4.94 -4.51 -17.95
CA ASP A 149 -5.46 -3.50 -17.03
C ASP A 149 -6.03 -4.14 -15.76
N PHE A 150 -6.28 -3.31 -14.74
CA PHE A 150 -7.02 -3.69 -13.54
C PHE A 150 -8.51 -3.31 -13.66
N GLN A 151 -9.38 -4.31 -13.80
CA GLN A 151 -10.79 -4.12 -14.10
C GLN A 151 -11.73 -4.43 -12.93
N ILE A 152 -12.86 -3.72 -12.88
CA ILE A 152 -13.92 -3.92 -11.90
C ILE A 152 -15.06 -4.69 -12.60
N VAL A 153 -15.23 -5.98 -12.29
CA VAL A 153 -16.17 -6.89 -12.99
C VAL A 153 -17.53 -6.89 -12.30
N LYS A 154 -18.58 -6.46 -13.01
CA LYS A 154 -19.93 -6.27 -12.44
C LYS A 154 -20.48 -7.53 -11.79
#